data_AF-A0A6P0UIK6-F1
#
_entry.id   AF-A0A6P0UIK6-F1
#
_cell.length_a   1.000
_cell.length_b   1.000
_cell.length_c   1.000
_cell.angle_alpha   90.00
_cell.angle_beta   90.00
_cell.angle_gamma   90.00
#
_symmetry.space_group_name_H-M   'P 1'
#
loop_
_entity.id
_entity.type
_entity.pdbx_description
1 polymer ?
#
loop_
_entity_poly.entity_id
_entity_poly.type
_entity_poly.pdbx_seq_one_letter_code
_entity_poly.pdbx_strand_id
1 'polypeptide(L)'
;MEAPVYRKIAPLRYVYHVSYASCRDSIEKEGLLANYSKMNEAKCVFAHNAGYPDMRWYPFCFDESFYWEKSVDFDSRDLDFLYFMLKYGYDFWQIDTRKAGIQWFIDKHGMDDFYGGINYPFLITAFDDVPRYAMRLFNFHKTPLVLRGEGVAHVEGYFRAA
;
A
#
# COMPACT_ATOMS: atom_id res chain seq x y z
N MET A 1 -24.03 -2.51 -21.35
CA MET A 1 -22.67 -2.55 -20.80
C MET A 1 -22.53 -3.87 -20.06
N GLU A 2 -21.62 -4.74 -20.51
CA GLU A 2 -21.25 -5.92 -19.73
C GLU A 2 -20.52 -5.46 -18.46
N ALA A 3 -20.79 -6.13 -17.34
CA ALA A 3 -20.06 -5.86 -16.10
C ALA A 3 -18.57 -6.16 -16.32
N PRO A 4 -17.64 -5.33 -15.80
CA PRO A 4 -16.22 -5.60 -15.95
C PRO A 4 -15.87 -6.96 -15.36
N VAL A 5 -15.21 -7.81 -16.14
CA VAL A 5 -14.71 -9.11 -15.68
C VAL A 5 -13.39 -8.86 -14.95
N TYR A 6 -13.44 -8.89 -13.62
CA TYR A 6 -12.24 -8.77 -12.78
C TYR A 6 -11.42 -10.06 -12.80
N ARG A 7 -10.12 -9.96 -13.09
CA ARG A 7 -9.20 -11.10 -13.11
C ARG A 7 -8.79 -11.49 -11.70
N LYS A 8 -9.18 -12.68 -11.25
CA LYS A 8 -8.78 -13.28 -9.97
C LYS A 8 -7.29 -13.57 -9.92
N ILE A 9 -6.70 -13.39 -8.74
CA ILE A 9 -5.30 -13.73 -8.46
C ILE A 9 -5.14 -14.38 -7.09
N ALA A 10 -4.02 -15.07 -6.91
CA ALA A 10 -3.48 -15.40 -5.60
C ALA A 10 -2.39 -14.37 -5.28
N PRO A 11 -2.60 -13.46 -4.33
CA PRO A 11 -1.59 -12.47 -3.97
C PRO A 11 -0.44 -13.13 -3.19
N LEU A 12 0.62 -12.36 -2.95
CA LEU A 12 1.63 -12.70 -1.95
C LEU A 12 0.97 -12.88 -0.58
N ARG A 13 1.65 -13.63 0.30
CA ARG A 13 1.17 -13.83 1.68
C ARG A 13 0.97 -12.50 2.41
N TYR A 14 1.87 -11.56 2.19
CA TYR A 14 1.80 -10.23 2.77
C TYR A 14 1.65 -9.22 1.64
N VAL A 15 0.58 -8.44 1.73
CA VAL A 15 0.30 -7.27 0.86
C VAL A 15 0.07 -6.07 1.74
N TYR A 16 0.04 -4.88 1.14
CA TYR A 16 0.12 -3.66 1.92
C TYR A 16 -0.85 -2.60 1.44
N HIS A 17 -1.54 -2.00 2.40
CA HIS A 17 -2.47 -0.90 2.18
C HIS A 17 -1.93 0.37 2.84
N VAL A 18 -2.19 1.54 2.27
CA VAL A 18 -1.72 2.82 2.82
C VAL A 18 -2.91 3.71 3.15
N SER A 19 -2.96 4.14 4.41
CA SER A 19 -4.00 5.04 4.90
C SER A 19 -3.39 6.28 5.55
N TYR A 20 -4.20 7.33 5.72
CA TYR A 20 -3.86 8.41 6.63
C TYR A 20 -3.79 7.89 8.07
N ALA A 21 -2.88 8.42 8.89
CA ALA A 21 -2.81 8.07 10.31
C ALA A 21 -4.08 8.48 11.09
N SER A 22 -4.85 9.45 10.59
CA SER A 22 -6.16 9.80 11.14
C SER A 22 -7.18 8.67 11.03
N CYS A 23 -7.00 7.72 10.09
CA CYS A 23 -7.85 6.55 9.96
C CYS A 23 -7.43 5.40 10.90
N ARG A 24 -6.29 5.53 11.60
CA ARG A 24 -5.71 4.46 12.41
C ARG A 24 -6.71 3.88 13.39
N ASP A 25 -7.31 4.69 14.25
CA ASP A 25 -8.22 4.21 15.28
C ASP A 25 -9.42 3.44 14.69
N SER A 26 -9.93 3.89 13.54
CA SER A 26 -11.01 3.20 12.83
C SER A 26 -10.54 1.87 12.27
N ILE A 27 -9.39 1.83 11.61
CA ILE A 27 -8.81 0.60 11.04
C ILE A 27 -8.42 -0.39 12.14
N GLU A 28 -7.94 0.11 13.28
CA GLU A 28 -7.60 -0.74 14.43
C GLU A 28 -8.80 -1.39 15.08
N LYS A 29 -9.97 -0.78 14.96
CA LYS A 29 -11.22 -1.27 15.51
C LYS A 29 -11.97 -2.17 14.53
N GLU A 30 -12.11 -1.73 13.28
CA GLU A 30 -13.01 -2.35 12.30
C GLU A 30 -12.28 -3.13 11.20
N GLY A 31 -10.98 -2.90 10.99
CA GLY A 31 -10.26 -3.36 9.80
C GLY A 31 -10.38 -2.39 8.62
N LEU A 32 -10.08 -2.85 7.40
CA LEU A 32 -10.34 -2.07 6.19
C LEU A 32 -11.71 -2.43 5.64
N LEU A 33 -12.57 -1.43 5.54
CA LEU A 33 -13.92 -1.60 5.05
C LEU A 33 -13.95 -1.31 3.56
N ALA A 34 -14.41 -2.26 2.75
CA ALA A 34 -14.60 -2.06 1.31
C ALA A 34 -15.67 -1.00 1.02
N ASN A 35 -16.56 -0.71 1.97
CA ASN A 35 -17.69 0.18 1.79
C ASN A 35 -17.47 1.60 2.37
N TYR A 36 -16.36 2.27 1.99
CA TYR A 36 -16.17 3.67 2.38
C TYR A 36 -16.97 4.61 1.46
N SER A 37 -17.97 5.30 2.04
CA SER A 37 -19.14 5.85 1.33
C SER A 37 -18.95 7.18 0.59
N LYS A 38 -17.73 7.71 0.47
CA LYS A 38 -17.52 9.09 0.01
C LYS A 38 -17.22 9.26 -1.48
N MET A 39 -16.76 8.22 -2.16
CA MET A 39 -16.56 8.26 -3.61
C MET A 39 -17.55 7.29 -4.25
N ASN A 40 -18.24 7.72 -5.30
CA ASN A 40 -19.20 6.91 -6.08
C ASN A 40 -18.52 5.75 -6.84
N GLU A 41 -17.38 5.28 -6.36
CA GLU A 41 -16.58 4.22 -6.94
C GLU A 41 -16.85 2.90 -6.19
N ALA A 42 -16.57 1.79 -6.87
CA ALA A 42 -16.91 0.46 -6.40
C ALA A 42 -16.36 0.21 -5.00
N LYS A 43 -17.19 -0.37 -4.12
CA LYS A 43 -16.85 -0.74 -2.76
C LYS A 43 -15.68 -1.74 -2.76
N CYS A 44 -14.46 -1.29 -2.49
CA CYS A 44 -13.29 -2.15 -2.50
C CYS A 44 -12.15 -1.66 -1.61
N VAL A 45 -11.27 -2.59 -1.27
CA VAL A 45 -10.00 -2.34 -0.59
C VAL A 45 -8.88 -2.54 -1.60
N PHE A 46 -8.03 -1.53 -1.74
CA PHE A 46 -6.85 -1.60 -2.60
C PHE A 46 -5.60 -1.99 -1.79
N ALA A 47 -4.72 -2.78 -2.39
CA ALA A 47 -3.43 -3.12 -1.79
C ALA A 47 -2.33 -3.22 -2.85
N HIS A 48 -1.09 -3.04 -2.41
CA HIS A 48 0.11 -3.29 -3.17
C HIS A 48 0.62 -4.70 -2.91
N ASN A 49 0.79 -5.47 -3.97
CA ASN A 49 1.15 -6.89 -3.96
C ASN A 49 2.67 -7.09 -4.10
N ALA A 50 3.41 -6.53 -3.15
CA ALA A 50 4.85 -6.69 -3.04
C ALA A 50 5.25 -7.09 -1.62
N GLY A 51 6.37 -7.80 -1.49
CA GLY A 51 6.78 -8.44 -0.24
C GLY A 51 7.21 -7.48 0.87
N TYR A 52 7.48 -6.21 0.55
CA TYR A 52 7.92 -5.20 1.51
C TYR A 52 7.58 -3.78 1.02
N PRO A 53 7.04 -2.90 1.87
CA PRO A 53 6.69 -1.54 1.49
C PRO A 53 7.94 -0.73 1.24
N ASP A 54 7.95 -0.03 0.12
CA ASP A 54 9.01 0.86 -0.28
C ASP A 54 8.42 2.25 -0.49
N MET A 55 9.16 3.29 -0.11
CA MET A 55 8.78 4.67 -0.35
C MET A 55 8.76 5.02 -1.85
N ARG A 56 9.29 4.12 -2.69
CA ARG A 56 9.20 4.18 -4.15
C ARG A 56 7.95 3.51 -4.72
N TRP A 57 7.09 2.90 -3.91
CA TRP A 57 5.84 2.35 -4.41
C TRP A 57 5.01 3.46 -5.02
N TYR A 58 4.56 3.27 -6.25
CA TYR A 58 3.70 4.25 -6.92
C TYR A 58 2.74 3.51 -7.86
N PRO A 59 1.45 3.84 -7.86
CA PRO A 59 0.75 4.65 -6.88
C PRO A 59 0.65 3.91 -5.54
N PHE A 60 0.39 4.65 -4.46
CA PHE A 60 -0.06 4.04 -3.21
C PHE A 60 -1.58 3.85 -3.25
N CYS A 61 -2.02 2.68 -2.82
CA CYS A 61 -3.43 2.29 -2.75
C CYS A 61 -4.11 2.97 -1.56
N PHE A 62 -4.76 4.11 -1.77
CA PHE A 62 -5.42 4.92 -0.72
C PHE A 62 -6.93 4.64 -0.59
N ASP A 63 -7.46 4.85 0.62
CA ASP A 63 -8.89 4.72 0.97
C ASP A 63 -9.78 5.92 0.56
N GLU A 64 -9.19 7.10 0.33
CA GLU A 64 -9.93 8.35 0.07
C GLU A 64 -9.25 9.18 -1.01
N SER A 65 -10.00 10.10 -1.62
CA SER A 65 -9.45 11.12 -2.50
C SER A 65 -8.35 11.85 -1.76
N PHE A 66 -7.13 11.65 -2.22
CA PHE A 66 -5.98 12.40 -1.76
C PHE A 66 -6.37 13.88 -1.82
N TYR A 67 -6.33 14.60 -0.69
CA TYR A 67 -6.49 16.05 -0.73
C TYR A 67 -5.27 16.58 -1.48
N TRP A 68 -5.48 16.90 -2.76
CA TRP A 68 -4.51 17.54 -3.64
C TRP A 68 -4.27 19.00 -3.21
N GLU A 69 -3.86 19.23 -1.96
CA GLU A 69 -3.33 20.52 -1.58
C GLU A 69 -1.95 20.68 -2.24
N LYS A 70 -1.99 21.24 -3.45
CA LYS A 70 -0.92 21.47 -4.41
C LYS A 70 -0.59 20.28 -5.28
N SER A 71 -0.46 20.59 -6.56
CA SER A 71 0.16 19.82 -7.63
C SER A 71 1.38 19.05 -7.12
N VAL A 72 1.18 17.81 -6.69
CA VAL A 72 2.28 16.85 -6.61
C VAL A 72 2.66 16.60 -8.05
N ASP A 73 3.80 17.16 -8.48
CA ASP A 73 4.37 16.86 -9.78
C ASP A 73 4.83 15.41 -9.77
N PHE A 74 4.08 14.52 -10.42
CA PHE A 74 4.38 13.09 -10.46
C PHE A 74 5.51 12.74 -11.43
N ASP A 75 5.90 13.67 -12.31
CA ASP A 75 7.07 13.52 -13.17
C ASP A 75 8.36 13.88 -12.42
N SER A 76 8.24 14.57 -11.28
CA SER A 76 9.37 14.83 -10.41
C SER A 76 9.66 13.57 -9.60
N ARG A 77 10.87 13.02 -9.73
CA ARG A 77 11.36 11.84 -9.00
C ARG A 77 11.61 12.16 -7.51
N ASP A 78 10.83 13.09 -6.95
CA ASP A 78 11.29 13.95 -5.88
C ASP A 78 10.75 13.56 -4.52
N LEU A 79 11.65 13.82 -3.59
CA LEU A 79 11.55 13.81 -2.15
C LEU A 79 10.30 14.51 -1.59
N ASP A 80 9.55 15.25 -2.39
CA ASP A 80 8.30 15.92 -2.03
C ASP A 80 7.23 14.93 -1.60
N PHE A 81 7.09 13.80 -2.29
CA PHE A 81 6.13 12.78 -1.89
C PHE A 81 6.56 12.10 -0.57
N LEU A 82 7.83 11.75 -0.43
CA LEU A 82 8.42 11.27 0.82
C LEU A 82 8.23 12.28 1.96
N TYR A 83 8.41 13.57 1.67
CA TYR A 83 8.21 14.67 2.59
C TYR A 83 6.75 14.77 3.02
N PHE A 84 5.79 14.67 2.09
CA PHE A 84 4.37 14.62 2.42
C PHE A 84 4.01 13.37 3.22
N MET A 85 4.65 12.25 2.91
CA MET A 85 4.48 11.03 3.68
C MET A 85 4.89 11.19 5.14
N LEU A 86 6.05 11.81 5.37
CA LEU A 86 6.56 12.12 6.70
C LEU A 86 5.77 13.23 7.39
N LYS A 87 5.28 14.23 6.63
CA LYS A 87 4.59 15.41 7.13
C LYS A 87 3.15 15.13 7.53
N TYR A 88 2.40 14.42 6.69
CA TYR A 88 0.98 14.12 6.93
C TYR A 88 0.76 12.82 7.70
N GLY A 89 1.81 12.02 7.89
CA GLY A 89 1.77 10.82 8.72
C GLY A 89 0.91 9.73 8.10
N TYR A 90 1.49 8.96 7.18
CA TYR A 90 0.81 7.79 6.62
C TYR A 90 1.16 6.54 7.38
N ASP A 91 0.17 5.65 7.48
CA ASP A 91 0.32 4.33 8.03
C ASP A 91 0.34 3.28 6.93
N PHE A 92 1.26 2.34 7.07
CA PHE A 92 1.33 1.16 6.23
C PHE A 92 0.70 0.00 6.96
N TRP A 93 -0.28 -0.62 6.34
CA TRP A 93 -0.96 -1.77 6.90
C TRP A 93 -0.51 -3.02 6.17
N GLN A 94 0.20 -3.90 6.87
CA GLN A 94 0.49 -5.23 6.33
C GLN A 94 -0.74 -6.11 6.53
N ILE A 95 -1.19 -6.73 5.45
CA ILE A 95 -2.32 -7.66 5.40
C ILE A 95 -1.77 -9.08 5.17
N ASP A 96 -2.03 -10.02 6.08
CA ASP A 96 -1.81 -11.45 5.87
C ASP A 96 -2.98 -12.01 5.06
N THR A 97 -2.78 -12.19 3.74
CA THR A 97 -3.82 -12.58 2.80
C THR A 97 -4.40 -13.96 3.08
N ARG A 98 -3.63 -14.83 3.73
CA ARG A 98 -4.11 -16.16 4.16
C ARG A 98 -5.04 -16.07 5.36
N LYS A 99 -4.78 -15.14 6.28
CA LYS A 99 -5.68 -14.89 7.42
C LYS A 99 -6.93 -14.13 6.99
N ALA A 100 -6.80 -13.19 6.06
CA ALA A 100 -7.95 -12.44 5.55
C ALA A 100 -8.96 -13.38 4.88
N GLY A 101 -8.49 -14.36 4.10
CA GLY A 101 -9.36 -15.38 3.51
C GLY A 101 -10.32 -14.83 2.44
N ILE A 102 -10.05 -13.65 1.90
CA ILE A 102 -10.87 -12.95 0.90
C ILE A 102 -10.32 -13.14 -0.52
N GLN A 103 -11.17 -12.88 -1.52
CA GLN A 103 -10.79 -12.95 -2.93
C GLN A 103 -10.16 -11.64 -3.41
N TRP A 104 -8.98 -11.76 -4.02
CA TRP A 104 -8.27 -10.64 -4.64
C TRP A 104 -8.35 -10.67 -6.15
N PHE A 105 -8.32 -9.48 -6.74
CA PHE A 105 -8.38 -9.23 -8.17
C PHE A 105 -7.28 -8.25 -8.58
N ILE A 106 -6.90 -8.26 -9.85
CA ILE A 106 -6.04 -7.22 -10.41
C ILE A 106 -6.84 -5.92 -10.50
N ASP A 107 -6.30 -4.84 -9.97
CA ASP A 107 -6.77 -3.49 -10.31
C ASP A 107 -6.26 -3.14 -11.71
N LYS A 108 -7.07 -3.44 -12.73
CA LYS A 108 -6.67 -3.22 -14.12
C LYS A 108 -6.46 -1.73 -14.43
N HIS A 109 -7.27 -0.85 -13.86
CA HIS A 109 -7.18 0.58 -14.11
C HIS A 109 -5.85 1.13 -13.59
N GLY A 110 -5.53 0.87 -12.32
CA GLY A 110 -4.24 1.26 -11.78
C GLY A 110 -3.06 0.63 -12.53
N MET A 111 -3.16 -0.65 -12.93
CA MET A 111 -2.09 -1.31 -13.68
C MET A 111 -1.87 -0.70 -15.07
N ASP A 112 -2.94 -0.33 -15.77
CA ASP A 112 -2.87 0.29 -17.10
C ASP A 112 -2.32 1.72 -16.99
N ASP A 113 -2.79 2.50 -16.01
CA ASP A 113 -2.43 3.91 -15.83
C ASP A 113 -0.98 4.10 -15.37
N PHE A 114 -0.50 3.26 -14.45
CA PHE A 114 0.78 3.51 -13.76
C PHE A 114 1.90 2.52 -14.10
N TYR A 115 1.55 1.36 -14.64
CA TYR A 115 2.52 0.31 -14.92
C TYR A 115 2.53 -0.10 -16.39
N GLY A 116 1.88 0.67 -17.27
CA GLY A 116 1.90 0.44 -18.72
C GLY A 116 1.46 -0.97 -19.14
N GLY A 117 0.57 -1.58 -18.35
CA GLY A 117 0.04 -2.91 -18.63
C GLY A 117 1.04 -4.07 -18.45
N ILE A 118 2.13 -3.89 -17.68
CA ILE A 118 3.01 -5.04 -17.34
C ILE A 118 2.23 -6.18 -16.69
N ASN A 119 2.66 -7.41 -16.94
CA ASN A 119 1.91 -8.61 -16.56
C ASN A 119 2.00 -9.00 -15.07
N TYR A 120 2.77 -8.27 -14.24
CA TYR A 120 2.84 -8.55 -12.80
C TYR A 120 1.77 -7.77 -12.05
N PRO A 121 0.92 -8.40 -11.21
CA PRO A 121 -0.21 -7.75 -10.56
C PRO A 121 0.25 -6.96 -9.32
N PHE A 122 0.91 -5.82 -9.51
CA PHE A 122 1.35 -4.96 -8.40
C PHE A 122 0.19 -4.33 -7.65
N LEU A 123 -0.83 -3.86 -8.38
CA LEU A 123 -2.02 -3.25 -7.81
C LEU A 123 -3.16 -4.26 -7.80
N ILE A 124 -3.70 -4.48 -6.62
CA ILE A 124 -4.73 -5.49 -6.38
C ILE A 124 -5.88 -4.88 -5.60
N THR A 125 -7.06 -5.44 -5.79
CA THR A 125 -8.27 -4.99 -5.13
C THR A 125 -9.06 -6.18 -4.59
N ALA A 126 -9.80 -5.97 -3.50
CA ALA A 126 -10.77 -6.91 -2.96
C ALA A 126 -12.09 -6.18 -2.72
N PHE A 127 -13.22 -6.86 -2.97
CA PHE A 127 -14.56 -6.29 -2.78
C PHE A 127 -15.16 -6.62 -1.40
N ASP A 128 -14.43 -7.41 -0.61
CA ASP A 128 -14.78 -7.76 0.77
C ASP A 128 -13.92 -6.96 1.76
N ASP A 129 -14.42 -6.79 2.97
CA ASP A 129 -13.68 -6.15 4.06
C ASP A 129 -12.43 -6.98 4.44
N VAL A 130 -11.34 -6.30 4.81
CA VAL A 130 -10.17 -6.95 5.40
C VAL A 130 -10.31 -6.92 6.92
N PRO A 131 -10.45 -8.07 7.59
CA PRO A 131 -10.69 -8.08 9.02
C PRO A 131 -9.44 -7.65 9.80
N ARG A 132 -9.65 -6.92 10.91
CA ARG A 132 -8.58 -6.43 11.78
C ARG A 132 -7.55 -7.50 12.18
N TYR A 133 -7.98 -8.72 12.49
CA TYR A 133 -7.06 -9.80 12.94
C TYR A 133 -6.09 -10.28 11.84
N ALA A 134 -6.37 -9.98 10.57
CA ALA A 134 -5.49 -10.27 9.44
C ALA A 134 -4.47 -9.16 9.19
N MET A 135 -4.54 -8.06 9.95
CA MET A 135 -3.77 -6.86 9.72
C MET A 135 -2.84 -6.53 10.87
N ARG A 136 -1.78 -5.78 10.57
CA ARG A 136 -0.98 -5.06 11.56
C ARG A 136 -0.38 -3.79 10.98
N LEU A 137 -0.16 -2.81 11.85
CA LEU A 137 0.60 -1.62 11.48
C LEU A 137 2.06 -2.02 11.20
N PHE A 138 2.52 -1.71 9.99
CA PHE A 138 3.88 -1.89 9.57
C PHE A 138 4.70 -0.66 9.94
N ASN A 139 5.75 -0.88 10.73
CA ASN A 139 6.69 0.17 11.11
C ASN A 139 8.00 -0.09 10.37
N PHE A 140 8.45 0.90 9.60
CA PHE A 140 9.83 0.90 9.11
C PHE A 140 10.78 0.86 10.32
N HIS A 141 11.79 -0.01 10.27
CA HIS A 141 12.76 -0.09 11.34
C HIS A 141 13.46 1.26 11.51
N LYS A 142 13.49 1.77 12.74
CA LYS A 142 14.07 3.09 13.07
C LYS A 142 15.59 3.15 12.97
N THR A 143 16.30 2.03 12.81
CA THR A 143 17.75 1.99 13.02
C THR A 143 18.46 1.29 11.87
N PRO A 144 19.48 1.92 11.25
CA PRO A 144 20.35 1.24 10.29
C PRO A 144 21.04 0.06 10.96
N LEU A 145 21.15 -1.07 10.26
CA LEU A 145 21.98 -2.18 10.74
C LEU A 145 23.44 -1.76 10.62
N VAL A 146 24.15 -1.70 11.75
CA VAL A 146 25.59 -1.39 11.77
C VAL A 146 26.36 -2.67 12.02
N LEU A 147 26.95 -3.22 10.96
CA LEU A 147 27.86 -4.38 11.06
C LEU A 147 29.29 -3.86 11.27
N ARG A 148 29.94 -4.28 12.36
CA ARG A 148 31.32 -3.89 12.69
C ARG A 148 32.26 -5.09 12.57
N GLY A 149 33.32 -4.94 11.79
CA GLY A 149 34.46 -5.87 11.71
C GLY A 149 35.78 -5.20 12.12
N GLU A 150 36.91 -5.89 11.92
CA GLU A 150 38.26 -5.40 12.24
C GLU A 150 38.62 -4.11 11.46
N GLY A 151 38.26 -2.95 12.02
CA GLY A 151 38.60 -1.63 11.46
C GLY A 151 37.63 -1.06 10.43
N VAL A 152 36.51 -1.73 10.14
CA VAL A 152 35.50 -1.26 9.17
C VAL A 152 34.09 -1.37 9.77
N ALA A 153 33.28 -0.34 9.56
CA ALA A 153 31.85 -0.34 9.86
C ALA A 153 31.04 -0.21 8.57
N HIS A 154 30.10 -1.12 8.35
CA HIS A 154 29.09 -1.00 7.30
C HIS A 154 27.81 -0.48 7.93
N VAL A 155 27.32 0.66 7.43
CA VAL A 155 26.00 1.20 7.80
C VAL A 155 25.04 0.82 6.69
N GLU A 156 24.19 -0.15 6.97
CA GLU A 156 23.03 -0.43 6.13
C GLU A 156 22.02 0.68 6.43
N GLY A 157 21.90 1.66 5.53
CA GLY A 157 21.00 2.80 5.72
C GLY A 157 19.54 2.34 5.91
N TYR A 158 18.64 3.27 6.23
CA TYR A 158 17.18 3.06 6.30
C TYR A 158 16.56 2.34 5.08
N PHE A 159 17.34 2.12 4.03
CA PHE A 159 16.94 1.62 2.74
C PHE A 159 17.93 0.58 2.23
N ARG A 160 17.49 -0.68 2.18
CA ARG A 160 17.44 -1.46 0.92
C ARG A 160 16.51 -2.66 1.05
N ALA A 161 15.77 -2.89 -0.03
CA ALA A 161 15.06 -4.12 -0.32
C ALA A 161 16.03 -5.31 -0.23
N ALA A 162 15.53 -6.39 0.37
CA ALA A 162 16.19 -7.70 0.36
C ALA A 162 16.46 -8.19 -1.08
#